data_AF-A0A116L3T1-F1
#
_entry.id   AF-A0A116L3T1-F1
#
_cell.length_a   1.000
_cell.length_b   1.000
_cell.length_c   1.000
_cell.angle_alpha   90.00
_cell.angle_beta   90.00
_cell.angle_gamma   90.00
#
_symmetry.space_group_name_H-M   'P 1'
#
loop_
_entity.id
_entity.type
_entity.pdbx_description
1 polymer ?
#
loop_
_entity_poly.entity_id
_entity_poly.type
_entity_poly.pdbx_seq_one_letter_code
_entity_poly.pdbx_strand_id
1 'polypeptide(L)'
;MTKSQSIGNFSSNNTQNMYITNIEQRTLIPTVIFQLLKYVEGFHSQNDEKFLLQQPAELKEKLQFNNSRRYIRLFSEGLSNYILLEKVLKDGFPDSQRVVENIKNIFMDYTSIDAEGNPIVGNGDECLKNMHDDIKERIARDPGFLSSQIDDLELDKFIIALLQYGVMECQILLNPNNSKEGNNVIT
;
A
#
# COMPACT_ATOMS: atom_id res chain seq x y z
N MET A 1 69.59 33.35 -22.17
CA MET A 1 69.10 31.98 -22.49
C MET A 1 69.48 31.14 -21.27
N THR A 2 68.57 30.57 -20.49
CA THR A 2 67.44 29.70 -20.84
C THR A 2 66.39 29.75 -19.71
N LYS A 3 65.11 29.71 -20.08
CA LYS A 3 63.95 29.59 -19.17
C LYS A 3 63.96 28.22 -18.48
N SER A 4 63.52 28.16 -17.22
CA SER A 4 62.91 26.93 -16.69
C SER A 4 61.64 27.30 -15.92
N GLN A 5 60.50 26.98 -16.52
CA GLN A 5 59.19 26.99 -15.90
C GLN A 5 58.98 25.64 -15.22
N SER A 6 58.59 25.65 -13.95
CA SER A 6 58.15 24.46 -13.23
C SER A 6 56.75 24.07 -13.75
N ILE A 7 56.67 22.92 -14.42
CA ILE A 7 55.42 22.28 -14.82
C ILE A 7 55.00 21.39 -13.66
N GLY A 8 53.91 21.75 -12.98
CA GLY A 8 53.22 20.88 -12.05
C GLY A 8 52.54 19.74 -12.81
N ASN A 9 52.68 18.51 -12.32
CA ASN A 9 51.95 17.36 -12.86
C ASN A 9 51.35 16.52 -11.73
N PHE A 10 50.04 16.68 -11.59
CA PHE A 10 48.99 15.67 -11.40
C PHE A 10 49.21 14.56 -10.36
N SER A 11 48.67 14.79 -9.17
CA SER A 11 48.20 13.74 -8.28
C SER A 11 47.02 13.01 -8.94
N SER A 12 47.26 11.79 -9.40
CA SER A 12 46.24 10.87 -9.89
C SER A 12 45.38 10.40 -8.71
N ASN A 13 44.31 11.13 -8.41
CA ASN A 13 43.24 10.63 -7.54
C ASN A 13 42.47 9.57 -8.34
N ASN A 14 42.90 8.32 -8.23
CA ASN A 14 42.13 7.18 -8.71
C ASN A 14 40.98 6.92 -7.73
N THR A 15 40.01 7.83 -7.73
CA THR A 15 38.70 7.59 -7.13
C THR A 15 38.00 6.62 -8.07
N GLN A 16 38.17 5.33 -7.82
CA GLN A 16 37.32 4.31 -8.40
C GLN A 16 35.89 4.72 -8.04
N ASN A 17 35.16 5.26 -9.02
CA ASN A 17 33.71 5.43 -8.95
C ASN A 17 33.14 4.04 -8.78
N MET A 18 33.02 3.63 -7.53
CA MET A 18 32.09 2.59 -7.12
C MET A 18 30.74 3.12 -7.57
N TYR A 19 30.27 2.62 -8.71
CA TYR A 19 28.88 2.70 -9.10
C TYR A 19 28.11 1.95 -8.01
N ILE A 20 27.88 2.61 -6.89
CA ILE A 20 26.74 2.34 -6.04
C ILE A 20 25.58 2.65 -6.96
N THR A 21 25.08 1.63 -7.64
CA THR A 21 23.71 1.62 -8.10
C THR A 21 22.89 1.81 -6.84
N ASN A 22 22.65 3.06 -6.46
CA ASN A 22 21.49 3.43 -5.69
C ASN A 22 20.35 2.90 -6.55
N ILE A 23 19.91 1.68 -6.28
CA ILE A 23 18.56 1.25 -6.60
C ILE A 23 17.70 2.15 -5.72
N GLU A 24 17.58 3.42 -6.13
CA GLU A 24 16.53 4.28 -5.66
C GLU A 24 15.28 3.45 -5.90
N GLN A 25 14.61 3.08 -4.81
CA GLN A 25 13.33 2.42 -4.89
C GLN A 25 12.40 3.41 -5.58
N ARG A 26 12.34 3.36 -6.92
CA ARG A 26 11.58 4.31 -7.72
C ARG A 26 10.14 4.27 -7.22
N THR A 27 9.64 5.43 -6.79
CA THR A 27 8.24 5.64 -6.49
C THR A 27 7.42 5.28 -7.73
N LEU A 28 6.22 4.74 -7.53
CA LEU A 28 5.28 4.52 -8.62
C LEU A 28 5.02 5.81 -9.39
N ILE A 29 4.75 5.68 -10.68
CA ILE A 29 4.29 6.81 -11.49
C ILE A 29 2.75 6.86 -11.52
N PRO A 30 2.14 8.06 -11.63
CA PRO A 30 0.69 8.20 -11.53
C PRO A 30 -0.10 7.38 -12.55
N THR A 31 0.45 7.21 -13.77
CA THR A 31 -0.18 6.45 -14.85
C THR A 31 -0.24 4.95 -14.54
N VAL A 32 0.81 4.41 -13.91
CA VAL A 32 0.83 3.00 -13.46
C VAL A 32 -0.18 2.79 -12.36
N ILE A 33 -0.26 3.69 -11.38
CA ILE A 33 -1.29 3.65 -10.33
C ILE A 33 -2.69 3.67 -10.95
N PHE A 34 -2.95 4.60 -11.87
CA PHE A 34 -4.25 4.70 -12.52
C PHE A 34 -4.62 3.41 -13.26
N GLN A 35 -3.68 2.82 -14.01
CA GLN A 35 -3.91 1.56 -14.72
C GLN A 35 -4.16 0.39 -13.75
N LEU A 36 -3.40 0.29 -12.66
CA LEU A 36 -3.60 -0.75 -11.65
C LEU A 36 -4.93 -0.60 -10.91
N LEU A 37 -5.33 0.64 -10.61
CA LEU A 37 -6.66 0.93 -10.04
C LEU A 37 -7.80 0.48 -10.96
N LYS A 38 -7.63 0.58 -12.29
CA LYS A 38 -8.64 0.08 -13.25
C LYS A 38 -8.84 -1.42 -13.17
N TYR A 39 -7.79 -2.20 -12.92
CA TYR A 39 -7.95 -3.64 -12.70
C TYR A 39 -8.71 -3.92 -11.40
N VAL A 40 -8.37 -3.21 -10.31
CA VAL A 40 -9.05 -3.38 -9.02
C VAL A 40 -10.52 -2.96 -9.08
N GLU A 41 -10.85 -1.86 -9.78
CA GLU A 41 -12.23 -1.43 -10.03
C GLU A 41 -13.06 -2.53 -10.74
N GLY A 42 -12.43 -3.26 -11.67
CA GLY A 42 -13.04 -4.34 -12.45
C GLY A 42 -13.29 -5.65 -11.70
N PHE A 43 -12.82 -5.79 -10.45
CA PHE A 43 -13.12 -6.97 -9.66
C PHE A 43 -14.64 -7.12 -9.48
N HIS A 44 -15.14 -8.35 -9.60
CA HIS A 44 -16.56 -8.63 -9.39
C HIS A 44 -16.85 -8.61 -7.88
N SER A 45 -17.56 -7.59 -7.40
CA SER A 45 -18.17 -7.57 -6.07
C SER A 45 -19.56 -8.18 -6.10
N GLN A 46 -19.95 -8.86 -5.02
CA GLN A 46 -21.30 -9.39 -4.80
C GLN A 46 -22.05 -8.64 -3.68
N ASN A 47 -21.46 -7.60 -3.10
CA ASN A 47 -22.00 -6.88 -1.95
C ASN A 47 -22.03 -5.37 -2.18
N ASP A 48 -23.23 -4.79 -2.06
CA ASP A 48 -23.53 -3.34 -2.15
C ASP A 48 -23.63 -2.70 -0.74
N GLU A 49 -22.78 -3.10 0.21
CA GLU A 49 -22.80 -2.48 1.53
C GLU A 49 -22.26 -1.07 1.51
N LYS A 50 -23.07 -0.12 2.00
CA LYS A 50 -22.72 1.30 2.05
C LYS A 50 -21.51 1.57 2.93
N PHE A 51 -20.66 2.46 2.44
CA PHE A 51 -19.52 3.05 3.12
C PHE A 51 -19.96 3.73 4.43
N LEU A 52 -19.30 3.39 5.55
CA LEU A 52 -19.47 4.07 6.83
C LEU A 52 -18.19 4.84 7.17
N LEU A 53 -18.33 6.14 7.35
CA LEU A 53 -17.26 7.01 7.86
C LEU A 53 -17.02 6.66 9.33
N GLN A 54 -15.80 6.21 9.65
CA GLN A 54 -15.37 5.94 11.02
C GLN A 54 -14.30 6.94 11.44
N GLN A 55 -14.24 7.28 12.73
CA GLN A 55 -13.19 8.14 13.26
C GLN A 55 -11.84 7.42 13.18
N PRO A 56 -10.88 7.87 12.38
CA PRO A 56 -9.64 7.12 12.17
C PRO A 56 -8.82 7.03 13.46
N ALA A 57 -8.28 5.84 13.74
CA ALA A 57 -7.23 5.65 14.73
C ALA A 57 -5.86 5.95 14.13
N GLU A 58 -4.86 6.25 14.97
CA GLU A 58 -3.48 6.34 14.49
C GLU A 58 -3.06 5.03 13.83
N LEU A 59 -2.45 5.12 12.64
CA LEU A 59 -2.09 3.95 11.82
C LEU A 59 -1.30 2.90 12.62
N LYS A 60 -0.31 3.35 13.41
CA LYS A 60 0.52 2.44 14.22
C LYS A 60 -0.29 1.75 15.32
N GLU A 61 -1.17 2.49 16.02
CA GLU A 61 -2.04 1.93 17.05
C GLU A 61 -2.98 0.89 16.43
N LYS A 62 -3.60 1.21 15.30
CA LYS A 62 -4.48 0.31 14.56
C LYS A 62 -3.78 -0.98 14.13
N LEU A 63 -2.57 -0.88 13.58
CA LEU A 63 -1.79 -2.05 13.20
C LEU A 63 -1.39 -2.90 14.42
N GLN A 64 -1.04 -2.28 15.54
CA GLN A 64 -0.72 -3.00 16.78
C GLN A 64 -1.95 -3.71 17.35
N PHE A 65 -3.10 -3.06 17.36
CA PHE A 65 -4.37 -3.61 17.81
C PHE A 65 -4.77 -4.87 17.03
N ASN A 66 -4.52 -4.87 15.71
CA ASN A 66 -4.83 -5.99 14.82
C ASN A 66 -3.67 -6.98 14.63
N ASN A 67 -2.66 -7.01 15.51
CA ASN A 67 -1.50 -7.90 15.39
C ASN A 67 -0.77 -7.83 14.02
N SER A 68 -0.72 -6.65 13.41
CA SER A 68 -0.19 -6.40 12.06
C SER A 68 1.18 -5.69 12.08
N ARG A 69 2.12 -6.19 12.89
CA ARG A 69 3.38 -5.47 13.18
C ARG A 69 4.31 -5.41 11.98
N ARG A 70 4.30 -6.42 11.09
CA ARG A 70 5.12 -6.42 9.87
C ARG A 70 4.77 -5.22 8.98
N TYR A 71 3.48 -4.88 8.90
CA TYR A 71 2.99 -3.81 8.04
C TYR A 71 3.30 -2.39 8.56
N ILE A 72 3.66 -2.23 9.83
CA ILE A 72 4.15 -0.92 10.35
C ILE A 72 5.38 -0.47 9.54
N ARG A 73 6.31 -1.39 9.30
CA ARG A 73 7.52 -1.10 8.53
C ARG A 73 7.21 -0.91 7.04
N LEU A 74 6.43 -1.82 6.45
CA LEU A 74 6.10 -1.77 5.01
C LEU A 74 5.38 -0.47 4.63
N PHE A 75 4.43 -0.02 5.43
CA PHE A 75 3.71 1.23 5.19
C PHE A 75 4.60 2.47 5.41
N SER A 76 5.52 2.40 6.38
CA SER A 76 6.49 3.48 6.57
C SER A 76 7.47 3.61 5.41
N GLU A 77 7.97 2.50 4.87
CA GLU A 77 8.88 2.48 3.71
C GLU A 77 8.16 2.86 2.42
N GLY A 78 6.88 2.50 2.28
CA GLY A 78 6.03 2.76 1.11
C GLY A 78 5.29 4.10 1.10
N LEU A 79 5.55 5.01 2.05
CA LEU A 79 4.74 6.22 2.25
C LEU A 79 4.60 7.10 1.01
N SER A 80 5.65 7.22 0.19
CA SER A 80 5.61 8.00 -1.06
C SER A 80 4.61 7.43 -2.06
N ASN A 81 4.51 6.10 -2.16
CA ASN A 81 3.55 5.42 -3.02
C ASN A 81 2.12 5.60 -2.50
N TYR A 82 1.92 5.53 -1.18
CA TYR A 82 0.64 5.80 -0.54
C TYR A 82 0.14 7.23 -0.84
N ILE A 83 0.98 8.25 -0.61
CA ILE A 83 0.60 9.66 -0.86
C ILE A 83 0.19 9.86 -2.31
N LEU A 84 0.91 9.23 -3.24
CA LEU A 84 0.60 9.34 -4.65
C LEU A 84 -0.70 8.61 -5.02
N LEU A 85 -0.93 7.41 -4.46
CA LEU A 85 -2.14 6.63 -4.65
C LEU A 85 -3.37 7.37 -4.11
N GLU A 86 -3.28 7.91 -2.89
CA GLU A 86 -4.33 8.73 -2.28
C GLU A 86 -4.69 9.91 -3.18
N LYS A 87 -3.68 10.62 -3.70
CA LYS A 87 -3.89 11.72 -4.64
C LYS A 87 -4.63 11.27 -5.90
N VAL A 88 -4.22 10.15 -6.52
CA VAL A 88 -4.88 9.64 -7.73
C VAL A 88 -6.33 9.24 -7.42
N LEU A 89 -6.60 8.56 -6.30
CA LEU A 89 -7.95 8.17 -5.90
C LEU A 89 -8.88 9.37 -5.61
N LYS A 90 -8.36 10.42 -4.96
CA LYS A 90 -9.14 11.60 -4.58
C LYS A 90 -9.35 12.58 -5.74
N ASP A 91 -8.32 12.80 -6.55
CA ASP A 91 -8.31 13.89 -7.53
C ASP A 91 -8.52 13.43 -8.98
N GLY A 92 -8.22 12.17 -9.30
CA GLY A 92 -8.05 11.72 -10.69
C GLY A 92 -8.81 10.46 -11.08
N PHE A 93 -9.37 9.70 -10.14
CA PHE A 93 -10.00 8.42 -10.42
C PHE A 93 -11.53 8.51 -10.34
N PRO A 94 -12.28 8.27 -11.44
CA PRO A 94 -13.73 8.53 -11.48
C PRO A 94 -14.57 7.69 -10.51
N ASP A 95 -14.18 6.44 -10.23
CA ASP A 95 -14.93 5.51 -9.39
C ASP A 95 -14.03 4.91 -8.29
N SER A 96 -13.49 5.80 -7.46
CA SER A 96 -12.64 5.40 -6.33
C SER A 96 -13.42 4.64 -5.26
N GLN A 97 -14.73 4.88 -5.15
CA GLN A 97 -15.60 4.16 -4.22
C GLN A 97 -15.63 2.66 -4.54
N ARG A 98 -15.80 2.29 -5.81
CA ARG A 98 -15.81 0.88 -6.22
C ARG A 98 -14.50 0.16 -5.92
N VAL A 99 -13.36 0.83 -6.06
CA VAL A 99 -12.06 0.29 -5.65
C VAL A 99 -12.06 -0.02 -4.15
N VAL A 100 -12.57 0.89 -3.33
CA VAL A 100 -12.65 0.74 -1.88
C VAL A 100 -13.58 -0.41 -1.47
N GLU A 101 -14.73 -0.54 -2.13
CA GLU A 101 -15.67 -1.66 -1.89
C GLU A 101 -15.04 -3.00 -2.25
N ASN A 102 -14.30 -3.06 -3.37
CA ASN A 102 -13.61 -4.28 -3.79
C ASN A 102 -12.54 -4.73 -2.79
N ILE A 103 -11.72 -3.80 -2.25
CA ILE A 103 -10.73 -4.16 -1.22
C ILE A 103 -11.38 -4.54 0.11
N LYS A 104 -12.52 -3.92 0.47
CA LYS A 104 -13.29 -4.30 1.67
C LYS A 104 -13.86 -5.71 1.54
N ASN A 105 -14.38 -6.07 0.36
CA ASN A 105 -14.88 -7.43 0.11
C ASN A 105 -13.77 -8.48 0.25
N ILE A 106 -12.59 -8.21 -0.30
CA ILE A 106 -11.42 -9.09 -0.14
C ILE A 106 -11.02 -9.20 1.34
N PHE A 107 -11.10 -8.10 2.11
CA PHE A 107 -10.85 -8.16 3.56
C PHE A 107 -11.81 -9.11 4.27
N MET A 108 -13.10 -9.07 3.91
CA MET A 108 -14.11 -9.95 4.50
C MET A 108 -13.87 -11.44 4.20
N ASP A 109 -13.23 -11.77 3.07
CA ASP A 109 -12.86 -13.16 2.73
C ASP A 109 -11.76 -13.73 3.65
N TYR A 110 -10.91 -12.87 4.23
CA TYR A 110 -9.75 -13.29 5.03
C TYR A 110 -9.80 -12.91 6.51
N THR A 111 -10.77 -12.10 6.93
CA THR A 111 -10.95 -11.76 8.34
C THR A 111 -11.77 -12.84 9.06
N SER A 112 -11.41 -13.12 10.31
CA SER A 112 -12.30 -13.88 11.19
C SER A 112 -13.52 -13.04 11.55
N ILE A 113 -14.68 -13.68 11.66
CA ILE A 113 -15.95 -13.05 12.02
C ILE A 113 -16.55 -13.72 13.27
N ASP A 114 -17.33 -12.97 14.04
CA ASP A 114 -18.14 -13.49 15.15
C ASP A 114 -19.45 -14.16 14.65
N ALA A 115 -20.29 -14.59 15.59
CA ALA A 115 -21.56 -15.24 15.28
C ALA A 115 -22.57 -14.30 14.59
N GLU A 116 -22.40 -13.00 14.78
CA GLU A 116 -23.21 -11.93 14.20
C GLU A 116 -22.68 -11.48 12.82
N GLY A 117 -21.56 -12.03 12.37
CA GLY A 117 -20.94 -11.73 11.07
C GLY A 117 -20.02 -10.51 11.08
N ASN A 118 -19.68 -9.97 12.25
CA ASN A 118 -18.78 -8.82 12.36
C ASN A 118 -17.31 -9.27 12.43
N PRO A 119 -16.38 -8.53 11.79
CA PRO A 119 -14.96 -8.80 11.93
C PRO A 119 -14.51 -8.76 13.40
N ILE A 120 -13.67 -9.72 13.80
CA ILE A 120 -13.03 -9.75 15.12
C ILE A 120 -11.52 -9.55 15.01
N VAL A 121 -10.88 -9.13 16.10
CA VAL A 121 -9.42 -8.99 16.17
C VAL A 121 -8.76 -10.35 15.94
N GLY A 122 -7.89 -10.43 14.94
CA GLY A 122 -7.18 -11.65 14.56
C GLY A 122 -5.70 -11.41 14.24
N ASN A 123 -5.13 -12.31 13.43
CA ASN A 123 -3.77 -12.18 12.90
C ASN A 123 -3.79 -11.27 11.65
N GLY A 124 -3.72 -9.97 11.86
CA GLY A 124 -3.79 -9.02 10.75
C GLY A 124 -2.57 -9.04 9.82
N ASP A 125 -1.39 -9.49 10.29
CA ASP A 125 -0.23 -9.70 9.39
C ASP A 125 -0.53 -10.78 8.34
N GLU A 126 -1.19 -11.88 8.73
CA GLU A 126 -1.62 -12.94 7.83
C GLU A 126 -2.79 -12.50 6.95
N CYS A 127 -3.77 -11.81 7.52
CA CYS A 127 -4.90 -11.24 6.76
C CYS A 127 -4.40 -10.32 5.64
N LEU A 128 -3.58 -9.31 5.95
CA LEU A 128 -3.04 -8.38 4.97
C LEU A 128 -2.13 -9.07 3.93
N LYS A 129 -1.43 -10.14 4.32
CA LYS A 129 -0.66 -10.95 3.36
C LYS A 129 -1.57 -11.70 2.39
N ASN A 130 -2.63 -12.32 2.88
CA ASN A 130 -3.57 -13.05 2.03
C ASN A 130 -4.32 -12.10 1.09
N MET A 131 -4.72 -10.92 1.58
CA MET A 131 -5.27 -9.86 0.73
C MET A 131 -4.28 -9.43 -0.36
N HIS A 132 -3.00 -9.24 0.01
CA HIS A 132 -1.95 -8.89 -0.95
C HIS A 132 -1.84 -9.93 -2.06
N ASP A 133 -1.72 -11.20 -1.70
CA ASP A 133 -1.52 -12.30 -2.64
C ASP A 133 -2.74 -12.48 -3.56
N ASP A 134 -3.97 -12.31 -3.03
CA ASP A 134 -5.21 -12.39 -3.80
C ASP A 134 -5.34 -11.23 -4.80
N ILE A 135 -5.12 -9.99 -4.36
CA ILE A 135 -5.15 -8.82 -5.27
C ILE A 135 -4.11 -9.00 -6.37
N LYS A 136 -2.90 -9.45 -6.02
CA LYS A 136 -1.81 -9.71 -6.98
C LYS A 136 -2.24 -10.75 -8.01
N GLU A 137 -2.81 -11.87 -7.57
CA GLU A 137 -3.26 -12.94 -8.44
C GLU A 137 -4.40 -12.50 -9.36
N ARG A 138 -5.39 -11.76 -8.85
CA ARG A 138 -6.51 -11.25 -9.66
C ARG A 138 -6.03 -10.30 -10.75
N ILE A 139 -5.11 -9.38 -10.44
CA ILE A 139 -4.52 -8.46 -11.43
C ILE A 139 -3.67 -9.26 -12.44
N ALA A 140 -2.83 -10.18 -11.98
CA ALA A 140 -1.93 -10.95 -12.84
C ALA A 140 -2.68 -11.85 -13.84
N ARG A 141 -3.93 -12.21 -13.56
CA ARG A 141 -4.81 -12.96 -14.47
C ARG A 141 -5.51 -12.09 -15.52
N ASP A 142 -5.51 -10.76 -15.37
CA ASP A 142 -6.14 -9.86 -16.33
C ASP A 142 -5.34 -9.86 -17.66
N PRO A 143 -5.96 -10.15 -18.82
CA PRO A 143 -5.26 -10.15 -20.11
C PRO A 143 -4.62 -8.79 -20.46
N GLY A 144 -5.25 -7.69 -20.03
CA GLY A 144 -4.71 -6.35 -20.19
C GLY A 144 -3.44 -6.14 -19.38
N PHE A 145 -3.37 -6.69 -18.15
CA PHE A 145 -2.15 -6.63 -17.33
C PHE A 145 -1.02 -7.44 -17.96
N LEU A 146 -1.29 -8.65 -18.47
CA LEU A 146 -0.28 -9.49 -19.13
C LEU A 146 0.36 -8.82 -20.35
N SER A 147 -0.39 -7.94 -21.03
CA SER A 147 0.11 -7.14 -22.16
C SER A 147 0.76 -5.81 -21.75
N SER A 148 0.72 -5.46 -20.47
CA SER A 148 1.26 -4.21 -19.94
C SER A 148 2.79 -4.26 -19.82
N GLN A 149 3.40 -3.11 -19.51
CA GLN A 149 4.84 -2.99 -19.21
C GLN A 149 5.10 -2.85 -17.71
N ILE A 150 4.08 -3.12 -16.87
CA ILE A 150 4.16 -2.98 -15.42
C ILE A 150 4.87 -4.21 -14.87
N ASP A 151 5.93 -3.98 -14.10
CA ASP A 151 6.69 -5.08 -13.49
C ASP A 151 6.11 -5.54 -12.14
N ASP A 152 6.58 -6.70 -11.67
CA ASP A 152 6.11 -7.30 -10.41
C ASP A 152 6.39 -6.44 -9.18
N LEU A 153 7.47 -5.66 -9.20
CA LEU A 153 7.85 -4.77 -8.11
C LEU A 153 6.93 -3.53 -8.07
N GLU A 154 6.54 -2.99 -9.22
CA GLU A 154 5.54 -1.94 -9.31
C GLU A 154 4.18 -2.44 -8.82
N LEU A 155 3.80 -3.66 -9.19
CA LEU A 155 2.56 -4.29 -8.71
C LEU A 155 2.58 -4.44 -7.17
N ASP A 156 3.66 -4.99 -6.59
CA ASP A 156 3.78 -5.15 -5.13
C ASP A 156 3.73 -3.81 -4.40
N LYS A 157 4.45 -2.78 -4.89
CA LYS A 157 4.41 -1.43 -4.31
C LYS A 157 3.00 -0.85 -4.34
N PHE A 158 2.27 -1.06 -5.44
CA PHE A 158 0.91 -0.58 -5.58
C PHE A 158 -0.02 -1.26 -4.58
N ILE A 159 0.07 -2.59 -4.45
CA ILE A 159 -0.79 -3.34 -3.53
C ILE A 159 -0.52 -2.93 -2.08
N ILE A 160 0.75 -2.74 -1.69
CA ILE A 160 1.08 -2.25 -0.35
C ILE A 160 0.49 -0.86 -0.10
N ALA A 161 0.59 0.07 -1.06
CA ALA A 161 -0.02 1.39 -0.96
C ALA A 161 -1.56 1.34 -0.88
N LEU A 162 -2.19 0.44 -1.63
CA LEU A 162 -3.63 0.22 -1.63
C LEU A 162 -4.12 -0.35 -0.30
N LEU A 163 -3.41 -1.32 0.27
CA LEU A 163 -3.71 -1.85 1.60
C LEU A 163 -3.53 -0.77 2.69
N GLN A 164 -2.48 0.04 2.60
CA GLN A 164 -2.29 1.17 3.51
C GLN A 164 -3.47 2.14 3.45
N TYR A 165 -3.93 2.47 2.24
CA TYR A 165 -5.10 3.32 2.04
C TYR A 165 -6.36 2.72 2.68
N GLY A 166 -6.67 1.44 2.43
CA GLY A 166 -7.83 0.80 3.06
C GLY A 166 -7.75 0.71 4.59
N VAL A 167 -6.54 0.55 5.16
CA VAL A 167 -6.34 0.61 6.61
C VAL A 167 -6.58 2.03 7.16
N MET A 168 -6.06 3.06 6.50
CA MET A 168 -6.20 4.46 6.92
C MET A 168 -7.64 4.97 6.82
N GLU A 169 -8.36 4.61 5.75
CA GLU A 169 -9.77 4.96 5.55
C GLU A 169 -10.74 4.08 6.36
N CYS A 170 -10.23 3.27 7.28
CA CYS A 170 -10.99 2.40 8.17
C CYS A 170 -11.87 1.32 7.51
N GLN A 171 -11.47 0.87 6.33
CA GLN A 171 -12.18 -0.16 5.55
C GLN A 171 -11.61 -1.56 5.78
N ILE A 172 -10.35 -1.63 6.20
CA ILE A 172 -9.62 -2.86 6.48
C ILE A 172 -9.08 -2.77 7.91
N LEU A 173 -9.10 -3.89 8.64
CA LEU A 173 -8.70 -4.02 10.03
C LEU A 173 -9.59 -3.22 11.01
N LEU A 174 -9.80 -3.77 12.21
CA LEU A 174 -10.67 -3.15 13.20
C LEU A 174 -10.09 -1.84 13.71
N ASN A 175 -10.97 -0.88 13.95
CA ASN A 175 -10.61 0.39 14.54
C ASN A 175 -10.64 0.30 16.08
N PRO A 176 -9.51 0.48 16.79
CA PRO A 176 -9.47 0.39 18.24
C PRO A 176 -10.39 1.39 18.95
N ASN A 177 -10.74 2.52 18.31
CA ASN A 177 -11.65 3.51 18.89
C ASN A 177 -13.07 2.96 19.07
N ASN A 178 -13.55 2.13 18.12
CA ASN A 178 -14.89 1.53 18.19
C ASN A 178 -14.98 0.46 19.29
N SER A 179 -13.87 -0.21 19.59
CA SER A 179 -13.81 -1.22 20.66
C SER A 179 -13.73 -0.61 22.07
N LYS A 180 -13.29 0.65 22.20
CA LYS A 180 -13.20 1.37 23.48
C LYS A 180 -14.55 1.91 23.96
N GLU A 181 -15.48 2.20 23.05
CA GLU A 181 -16.82 2.67 23.41
C GLU A 181 -17.68 1.60 24.12
N GLY A 182 -17.41 0.31 23.88
CA GLY A 182 -18.09 -0.80 24.57
C GLY A 182 -17.70 -0.99 26.05
N ASN A 183 -16.59 -0.40 26.51
CA ASN A 183 -16.09 -0.58 27.88
C ASN A 183 -16.45 0.56 28.84
N ASN A 184 -17.17 1.60 28.37
CA ASN A 184 -17.59 2.74 29.20
C ASN A 184 -19.05 2.66 29.68
N VAL A 185 -19.71 1.51 29.53
CA VAL A 185 -21.00 1.25 30.18
C VAL A 185 -20.78 0.15 31.21
N ILE A 186 -20.53 0.56 32.45
CA ILE A 186 -20.91 -0.04 33.74
C ILE A 186 -19.89 0.42 34.80
N THR A 187 -20.25 1.48 35.53
CA THR A 187 -20.08 1.58 37.00
C THR A 187 -21.30 2.29 37.55
#